data_AF-A0A944H887-F1
#
_entry.id   AF-A0A944H887-F1
#
_cell.length_a   1.000
_cell.length_b   1.000
_cell.length_c   1.000
_cell.angle_alpha   90.00
_cell.angle_beta   90.00
_cell.angle_gamma   90.00
#
_symmetry.space_group_name_H-M   'P 1'
#
loop_
_entity.id
_entity.type
_entity.pdbx_description
1 polymer ?
#
loop_
_entity_poly.entity_id
_entity_poly.type
_entity_poly.pdbx_seq_one_letter_code
_entity_poly.pdbx_strand_id
1 'polypeptide(L)' 'MNQVCESCMMPFKNDTGKRESEKYCSKCYSNGQLHGEGMSLKEFQAMCYNNMIKDGISPLKAKFFTFMIRFAPRWKK' A
#
# COMPACT_ATOMS: atom_id res chain seq x y z
N MET A 1 -13.61 -8.66 -9.44
CA MET A 1 -12.16 -8.78 -9.10
C MET A 1 -11.64 -7.42 -8.67
N ASN A 2 -11.18 -7.28 -7.42
CA ASN A 2 -10.52 -6.06 -6.98
C ASN A 2 -9.19 -5.92 -7.73
N GLN A 3 -9.03 -4.85 -8.51
CA GLN A 3 -7.82 -4.57 -9.30
C GLN A 3 -6.78 -3.76 -8.53
N VAL A 4 -6.96 -3.63 -7.21
CA VAL A 4 -6.18 -2.79 -6.31
C VAL A 4 -5.84 -3.57 -5.04
N CYS A 5 -4.68 -3.26 -4.46
CA CYS A 5 -4.22 -3.82 -3.20
C CYS A 5 -5.16 -3.44 -2.05
N GLU A 6 -5.61 -4.42 -1.28
CA GLU A 6 -6.54 -4.21 -0.18
C GLU A 6 -5.92 -3.46 1.01
N SER A 7 -4.59 -3.38 1.08
CA SER A 7 -3.86 -2.69 2.17
C SER A 7 -3.48 -1.24 1.85
N CYS A 8 -3.14 -0.92 0.59
CA CYS A 8 -2.59 0.38 0.22
C CYS A 8 -3.28 1.04 -0.98
N MET A 9 -4.36 0.46 -1.52
CA MET A 9 -5.06 0.94 -2.73
C MET A 9 -4.18 1.02 -3.99
N MET A 10 -2.99 0.42 -3.97
CA MET A 10 -2.11 0.40 -5.14
C MET A 10 -2.73 -0.46 -6.25
N PRO A 11 -2.91 0.07 -7.48
CA PRO A 11 -3.37 -0.72 -8.61
C PRO A 11 -2.40 -1.84 -8.93
N PHE A 12 -2.90 -3.07 -9.09
CA PHE A 12 -2.04 -4.22 -9.41
C PHE A 12 -1.35 -4.10 -10.77
N LYS A 13 -1.93 -3.33 -11.71
CA LYS A 13 -1.29 -2.98 -12.98
C LYS A 13 0.03 -2.21 -12.83
N ASN A 14 0.22 -1.52 -11.70
CA ASN A 14 1.42 -0.75 -11.39
C ASN A 14 2.36 -1.53 -10.46
N ASP A 15 2.02 -2.76 -10.10
CA ASP A 15 2.86 -3.61 -9.28
C ASP A 15 3.87 -4.33 -10.17
N THR A 16 5.14 -4.00 -10.01
CA THR A 16 6.22 -4.57 -10.82
C THR A 16 6.85 -5.82 -10.19
N GLY A 17 6.46 -6.17 -8.97
CA GLY A 17 6.99 -7.35 -8.28
C GLY A 17 6.13 -8.60 -8.46
N LYS A 18 6.67 -9.74 -8.02
CA LYS A 18 5.93 -11.01 -8.02
C LYS A 18 4.94 -11.01 -6.86
N ARG A 19 3.64 -11.02 -7.18
CA ARG A 19 2.59 -11.11 -6.18
C ARG A 19 2.48 -12.54 -5.64
N GLU A 20 2.66 -12.68 -4.34
CA GLU A 20 2.40 -13.93 -3.60
C GLU A 20 0.94 -14.05 -3.13
N SER A 21 0.19 -12.93 -3.15
CA SER A 21 -1.19 -12.86 -2.65
C SER A 21 -2.15 -12.30 -3.70
N GLU A 22 -3.36 -12.84 -3.73
CA GLU A 22 -4.45 -12.31 -4.55
C GLU A 22 -5.00 -10.97 -4.02
N LYS A 23 -4.82 -10.69 -2.71
CA LYS A 23 -5.37 -9.52 -2.02
C LYS A 23 -4.40 -8.35 -1.92
N TYR A 24 -3.10 -8.62 -1.91
CA TYR A 24 -2.07 -7.62 -1.64
C TYR A 24 -1.06 -7.51 -2.80
N CYS A 25 -0.48 -6.32 -2.96
CA CYS A 25 0.64 -6.11 -3.88
C CYS A 25 1.95 -6.67 -3.28
N SER A 26 2.94 -6.93 -4.13
CA SER A 26 4.22 -7.51 -3.72
C SER A 26 5.01 -6.61 -2.76
N LYS A 27 4.73 -5.29 -2.76
CA LYS A 27 5.33 -4.33 -1.80
C LYS A 27 4.70 -4.39 -0.41
N CYS A 28 3.41 -4.71 -0.32
CA CYS A 28 2.72 -4.78 0.98
C CYS A 28 2.82 -6.17 1.60
N TYR A 29 2.85 -7.22 0.78
CA TYR A 29 2.94 -8.60 1.22
C TYR A 29 4.07 -9.30 0.46
N SER A 30 5.06 -9.80 1.21
CA SER A 30 6.20 -10.55 0.66
C SER A 30 6.73 -11.52 1.71
N ASN A 31 7.32 -12.63 1.28
CA ASN A 31 7.87 -13.66 2.17
C ASN A 31 6.81 -14.19 3.17
N GLY A 32 5.56 -14.27 2.73
CA GLY A 32 4.46 -14.72 3.58
C GLY A 32 3.97 -13.74 4.66
N GLN A 33 4.54 -12.52 4.74
CA GLN A 33 4.21 -11.54 5.78
C GLN A 33 3.74 -10.20 5.20
N LEU A 34 2.83 -9.55 5.92
CA LEU A 34 2.33 -8.23 5.59
C LEU A 34 3.17 -7.18 6.33
N HIS A 35 3.90 -6.33 5.61
CA HIS A 35 4.81 -5.33 6.20
C HIS A 35 4.12 -4.31 7.12
N GLY A 36 2.80 -4.19 7.04
CA GLY A 36 2.00 -3.33 7.90
C GLY A 36 1.20 -4.06 8.97
N GLU A 37 1.47 -5.34 9.24
CA GLU A 37 0.79 -6.10 10.29
C GLU A 37 1.06 -5.48 11.68
N GLY A 38 0.03 -5.34 12.50
CA GLY A 38 0.13 -4.67 13.82
C GLY A 38 0.23 -3.14 13.79
N MET A 39 0.46 -2.51 12.64
CA MET A 39 0.49 -1.04 12.52
C MET A 39 -0.91 -0.43 12.50
N SER A 40 -1.05 0.75 13.09
CA SER A 40 -2.21 1.62 12.90
C SER A 40 -2.24 2.23 11.49
N LEU A 41 -3.41 2.72 11.07
CA LEU A 41 -3.57 3.38 9.77
C LEU A 41 -2.59 4.55 9.60
N LYS A 42 -2.37 5.36 10.65
CA LYS A 42 -1.47 6.52 10.60
C LYS A 42 -0.01 6.11 10.43
N GLU A 43 0.43 5.08 11.16
CA GLU A 43 1.79 4.54 11.04
C GLU A 43 2.03 3.96 9.66
N PHE A 44 1.06 3.21 9.13
CA PHE A 44 1.14 2.66 7.79
C PHE A 44 1.15 3.75 6.72
N GLN A 45 0.33 4.81 6.86
CA GLN A 45 0.36 5.97 5.98
C GLN A 45 1.72 6.68 6.00
N ALA A 46 2.33 6.86 7.18
CA ALA A 46 3.65 7.47 7.30
C ALA A 46 4.74 6.61 6.64
N MET A 47 4.69 5.29 6.83
CA MET A 47 5.60 4.35 6.18
C MET A 47 5.46 4.41 4.65
N CYS A 48 4.24 4.31 4.13
CA CYS A 48 3.99 4.40 2.69
C CYS A 48 4.40 5.76 2.11
N TYR A 49 4.18 6.86 2.85
CA TYR A 49 4.61 8.19 2.43
C TYR A 49 6.13 8.23 2.27
N ASN A 50 6.86 7.80 3.30
CA ASN A 50 8.32 7.80 3.28
C ASN A 50 8.88 6.94 2.15
N ASN A 51 8.28 5.78 1.90
CA ASN A 51 8.68 4.91 0.78
C ASN A 51 8.40 5.57 -0.58
N MET A 52 7.26 6.25 -0.74
CA MET A 52 6.96 6.99 -1.98
C MET A 52 7.92 8.14 -2.23
N ILE A 53 8.32 8.88 -1.19
CA ILE A 53 9.34 9.93 -1.31
C ILE A 53 10.69 9.34 -1.73
N LYS A 54 11.11 8.24 -1.11
CA LYS A 54 12.34 7.52 -1.48
C LYS A 54 12.31 7.00 -2.93
N ASP A 55 11.15 6.54 -3.39
CA ASP A 55 10.90 6.09 -4.77
C ASP A 55 10.83 7.26 -5.78
N GLY A 56 11.02 8.52 -5.35
CA GLY A 56 11.04 9.70 -6.21
C GLY A 56 9.66 10.26 -6.57
N ILE A 57 8.59 9.81 -5.91
CA ILE A 57 7.26 10.39 -6.09
C ILE A 57 7.22 11.77 -5.42
N SER A 58 6.72 12.77 -6.15
CA SER A 58 6.55 14.13 -5.63
C SER A 58 5.74 14.14 -4.31
N PRO A 59 6.10 14.95 -3.31
CA PRO A 59 5.43 14.98 -2.01
C PRO A 59 3.91 15.18 -2.06
N LEU A 60 3.42 15.96 -3.02
CA LEU A 60 1.99 16.21 -3.21
C LEU A 60 1.25 14.93 -3.65
N LYS A 61 1.78 14.21 -4.65
CA LYS A 61 1.22 12.92 -5.09
C LYS A 61 1.31 11.87 -3.99
N ALA A 62 2.44 11.82 -3.27
CA ALA A 62 2.62 10.90 -2.16
C ALA A 62 1.58 11.13 -1.06
N LYS A 63 1.32 12.39 -0.66
CA LYS A 63 0.24 12.75 0.28
C LYS A 63 -1.14 12.34 -0.21
N PHE A 64 -1.44 12.55 -1.49
CA PHE A 64 -2.71 12.14 -2.07
C PHE A 64 -2.89 10.61 -2.03
N PHE A 65 -1.87 9.86 -2.44
CA PHE A 65 -1.93 8.39 -2.41
C PHE A 65 -2.01 7.84 -1.00
N THR A 66 -1.24 8.35 -0.04
CA THR A 66 -1.35 7.91 1.36
C THR A 66 -2.69 8.29 1.97
N PHE A 67 -3.26 9.43 1.62
CA PHE A 67 -4.61 9.78 2.03
C PHE A 67 -5.63 8.74 1.54
N MET A 68 -5.52 8.27 0.30
CA MET A 68 -6.44 7.26 -0.25
C MET A 68 -6.35 5.89 0.45
N ILE A 69 -5.23 5.56 1.11
CA ILE A 69 -5.06 4.29 1.84
C ILE A 69 -6.16 4.05 2.87
N ARG A 70 -6.68 5.12 3.51
CA ARG A 70 -7.77 4.99 4.49
C ARG A 70 -9.03 4.34 3.93
N PHE A 71 -9.21 4.37 2.61
CA PHE A 71 -10.35 3.80 1.93
C PHE A 71 -10.11 2.37 1.44
N ALA A 72 -8.92 1.81 1.68
CA ALA A 72 -8.62 0.43 1.32
C ALA A 72 -9.49 -0.54 2.15
N PRO A 73 -9.95 -1.66 1.55
CA PRO A 73 -10.78 -2.66 2.23
C PRO A 73 -10.25 -3.10 3.60
N ARG A 74 -8.93 -3.21 3.77
CA ARG A 74 -8.30 -3.57 5.06
C ARG A 74 -8.63 -2.61 6.21
N TRP A 75 -8.79 -1.32 5.90
CA TRP A 75 -9.00 -0.26 6.90
C TRP A 75 -10.48 0.13 7.06
N LYS A 76 -11.35 -0.32 6.14
CA LYS A 76 -12.80 -0.08 6.15
C LYS A 76 -13.58 -1.12 6.97
N LYS A 77 -13.00 -1.61 8.08
CA LYS A 77 -13.77 -2.44 9.03
C LYS A 77 -14.96 -1.67 9.59
#